data_AF-A0A377D5T6-F1
#
_entry.id   AF-A0A377D5T6-F1
#
_cell.length_a   1.000
_cell.length_b   1.000
_cell.length_c   1.000
_cell.angle_alpha   90.00
_cell.angle_beta   90.00
_cell.angle_gamma   90.00
#
_symmetry.space_group_name_H-M   'P 1'
#
loop_
_entity.id
_entity.type
_entity.pdbx_description
1 polymer ?
#
loop_
_entity_poly.entity_id
_entity_poly.type
_entity_poly.pdbx_seq_one_letter_code
_entity_poly.pdbx_strand_id
1 'polypeptide(L)'
;MAITLRELAPFDKRLGTTQQAYEKAFAGVVNRILDEGYQVIALSTCTGIDSYNKDDRMVALNLRQHISDPTRYHVVMDELNDLEMGKILGACELTIGTRLHSAIISMNFSIPAIAINYEHKSAGIMQQLGLPEMAIDIRHLLDGSLQAMVADTLGQLPALNARLSEAVSRERQTGMQMVQSVLERIGEAK
;
A
#
# COMPACT_ATOMS: atom_id res chain seq x y z
N MET A 1 8.94 -6.45 -4.80
CA MET A 1 8.16 -5.46 -4.02
C MET A 1 6.98 -4.99 -4.84
N ALA A 2 5.86 -4.70 -4.19
CA ALA A 2 4.70 -4.12 -4.84
C ALA A 2 4.57 -2.63 -4.51
N ILE A 3 4.12 -1.84 -5.49
CA ILE A 3 3.66 -0.48 -5.25
C ILE A 3 2.24 -0.29 -5.77
N THR A 4 1.49 0.59 -5.13
CA THR A 4 0.21 1.10 -5.64
C THR A 4 0.16 2.60 -5.43
N LEU A 5 -0.10 3.36 -6.47
CA LEU A 5 -0.13 4.81 -6.41
C LEU A 5 -1.29 5.35 -7.21
N ARG A 6 -1.91 6.41 -6.68
CA ARG A 6 -2.98 7.13 -7.36
C ARG A 6 -2.52 8.50 -7.80
N GLU A 7 -3.33 9.10 -8.66
CA GLU A 7 -3.28 10.53 -8.92
C GLU A 7 -3.42 11.30 -7.59
N LEU A 8 -2.55 12.30 -7.40
CA LEU A 8 -2.48 13.09 -6.19
C LEU A 8 -3.71 14.01 -6.05
N ALA A 9 -4.32 14.42 -7.16
CA ALA A 9 -5.48 15.28 -7.14
C ALA A 9 -6.66 14.65 -6.36
N PRO A 10 -7.36 15.45 -5.53
CA PRO A 10 -7.23 16.91 -5.36
C PRO A 10 -6.32 17.35 -4.20
N PHE A 11 -5.46 16.47 -3.67
CA PHE A 11 -4.65 16.74 -2.47
C PHE A 11 -3.42 17.63 -2.75
N ASP A 12 -3.01 17.73 -4.02
CA ASP A 12 -1.89 18.52 -4.52
C ASP A 12 -1.92 19.97 -4.02
N LYS A 13 -3.08 20.64 -4.11
CA LYS A 13 -3.27 22.02 -3.65
C LYS A 13 -3.02 22.19 -2.16
N ARG A 14 -3.54 21.28 -1.34
CA ARG A 14 -3.39 21.32 0.12
C ARG A 14 -1.95 21.02 0.55
N LEU A 15 -1.28 20.13 -0.19
CA LEU A 15 0.09 19.72 0.06
C LEU A 15 1.12 20.70 -0.52
N GLY A 16 0.71 21.69 -1.31
CA GLY A 16 1.60 22.67 -1.92
C GLY A 16 2.60 22.04 -2.89
N THR A 17 2.21 20.97 -3.60
CA THR A 17 3.07 20.23 -4.52
C THR A 17 2.39 20.00 -5.87
N THR A 18 3.10 19.44 -6.84
CA THR A 18 2.58 19.08 -8.16
C THR A 18 2.53 17.57 -8.34
N GLN A 19 1.70 17.10 -9.28
CA GLN A 19 1.68 15.68 -9.67
C GLN A 19 3.06 15.18 -10.08
N GLN A 20 3.81 15.97 -10.85
CA GLN A 20 5.16 15.62 -11.30
C GLN A 20 6.15 15.53 -10.14
N ALA A 21 6.10 16.45 -9.17
CA ALA A 21 6.96 16.40 -7.99
C ALA A 21 6.66 15.17 -7.12
N TYR A 22 5.38 14.82 -6.98
CA TYR A 22 4.95 13.60 -6.30
C TYR A 22 5.43 12.33 -7.02
N GLU A 23 5.26 12.23 -8.34
CA GLU A 23 5.75 11.09 -9.13
C GLU A 23 7.27 10.94 -9.02
N LYS A 24 8.01 12.05 -9.07
CA LYS A 24 9.47 12.06 -8.89
C LYS A 24 9.87 11.62 -7.48
N ALA A 25 9.17 12.08 -6.45
CA ALA A 25 9.41 11.66 -5.07
C ALA A 25 9.17 10.15 -4.88
N PHE A 26 8.07 9.64 -5.46
CA PHE A 26 7.72 8.23 -5.42
C PHE A 26 8.71 7.37 -6.22
N ALA A 27 9.19 7.86 -7.36
CA ALA A 27 10.28 7.23 -8.10
C ALA A 27 11.56 7.12 -7.25
N GLY A 28 11.85 8.09 -6.38
CA GLY A 28 12.95 7.99 -5.42
C GLY A 28 12.82 6.79 -4.47
N VAL A 29 11.60 6.51 -3.98
CA VAL A 29 11.32 5.31 -3.18
C VAL A 29 11.50 4.03 -3.99
N VAL A 30 11.00 4.01 -5.23
CA VAL A 30 11.17 2.84 -6.12
C VAL A 30 12.65 2.60 -6.42
N ASN A 31 13.40 3.65 -6.77
CA ASN A 31 14.83 3.54 -7.03
C ASN A 31 15.59 3.03 -5.80
N ARG A 32 15.21 3.46 -4.59
CA ARG A 32 15.81 2.90 -3.37
C ARG A 32 15.55 1.39 -3.26
N ILE A 33 14.34 0.93 -3.55
CA ILE A 33 14.02 -0.52 -3.55
C ILE A 33 14.87 -1.27 -4.60
N LEU A 34 15.08 -0.67 -5.77
CA LEU A 34 15.93 -1.25 -6.80
C LEU A 34 17.40 -1.32 -6.37
N ASP A 35 17.91 -0.31 -5.65
CA ASP A 35 19.28 -0.29 -5.13
C ASP A 35 19.50 -1.38 -4.06
N GLU A 36 18.46 -1.74 -3.31
CA GLU A 36 18.45 -2.88 -2.38
C GLU A 36 18.40 -4.26 -3.07
N GLY A 37 18.44 -4.30 -4.40
CA GLY A 37 18.50 -5.53 -5.19
C GLY A 37 17.13 -6.14 -5.53
N TYR A 38 16.03 -5.46 -5.21
CA TYR A 38 14.69 -5.95 -5.53
C TYR A 38 14.22 -5.50 -6.92
N GLN A 39 13.13 -6.11 -7.37
CA GLN A 39 12.32 -5.65 -8.49
C GLN A 39 10.99 -5.09 -7.97
N VAL A 40 10.36 -4.22 -8.77
CA VAL A 40 9.12 -3.55 -8.40
C VAL A 40 8.02 -3.84 -9.42
N ILE A 41 6.88 -4.30 -8.91
CA ILE A 41 5.63 -4.42 -9.65
C ILE A 41 4.64 -3.33 -9.19
N ALA A 42 4.13 -2.55 -10.13
CA ALA A 42 3.12 -1.54 -9.89
C ALA A 42 1.73 -2.12 -10.24
N LEU A 43 0.86 -2.15 -9.23
CA LEU A 43 -0.51 -2.67 -9.35
C LEU A 43 -1.52 -1.54 -9.23
N SER A 44 -2.58 -1.63 -10.03
CA SER A 44 -3.71 -0.73 -9.95
C SER A 44 -4.75 -1.28 -8.99
N THR A 45 -5.23 -0.43 -8.08
CA THR A 45 -6.43 -0.71 -7.27
C THR A 45 -7.67 -0.01 -7.81
N CYS A 46 -7.51 0.70 -8.93
CA CYS A 46 -8.51 1.58 -9.49
C CYS A 46 -8.20 1.74 -10.99
N THR A 47 -8.86 0.92 -11.79
CA THR A 47 -8.84 1.01 -13.25
C THR A 47 -10.08 1.80 -13.68
N GLY A 48 -9.90 2.71 -14.65
CA GLY A 48 -11.02 3.46 -15.18
C GLY A 48 -12.01 2.52 -15.88
N ILE A 49 -13.28 2.54 -15.47
CA ILE A 49 -14.37 1.83 -16.14
C ILE A 49 -15.45 2.87 -16.49
N ASP A 50 -15.94 2.82 -17.73
CA ASP A 50 -16.98 3.72 -18.26
C ASP A 50 -16.65 5.22 -18.08
N SER A 51 -17.46 5.94 -17.29
CA SER A 51 -17.35 7.38 -17.04
C SER A 51 -16.35 7.73 -15.94
N TYR A 52 -15.74 6.74 -15.28
CA TYR A 52 -14.73 6.94 -14.26
C TYR A 52 -13.34 7.04 -14.90
N ASN A 53 -12.81 8.27 -14.93
CA ASN A 53 -11.60 8.59 -15.67
C ASN A 53 -10.29 8.41 -14.88
N LYS A 54 -10.33 7.93 -13.63
CA LYS A 54 -9.10 7.73 -12.86
C LYS A 54 -8.57 6.32 -13.05
N ASP A 55 -7.32 6.25 -13.48
CA ASP A 55 -6.63 4.99 -13.72
C ASP A 55 -5.24 5.05 -13.08
N ASP A 56 -5.04 4.29 -12.00
CA ASP A 56 -3.78 4.24 -11.27
C ASP A 56 -2.62 3.73 -12.18
N ARG A 57 -2.92 2.98 -13.26
CA ARG A 57 -1.92 2.50 -14.23
C ARG A 57 -1.21 3.64 -14.94
N MET A 58 -1.93 4.73 -15.26
CA MET A 58 -1.35 5.87 -15.98
C MET A 58 -0.31 6.60 -15.13
N VAL A 59 -0.55 6.70 -13.83
CA VAL A 59 0.40 7.30 -12.88
C VAL A 59 1.63 6.42 -12.73
N ALA A 60 1.45 5.09 -12.65
CA ALA A 60 2.55 4.13 -12.64
C ALA A 60 3.39 4.19 -13.93
N LEU A 61 2.76 4.31 -15.10
CA LEU A 61 3.45 4.49 -16.38
C LEU A 61 4.25 5.80 -16.43
N ASN A 62 3.68 6.91 -15.97
CA ASN A 62 4.40 8.18 -15.89
C ASN A 62 5.61 8.10 -14.98
N LEU A 63 5.50 7.39 -13.85
CA LEU A 63 6.59 7.20 -12.90
C LEU A 63 7.81 6.50 -13.54
N ARG A 64 7.59 5.63 -14.54
CA ARG A 64 8.65 4.91 -15.28
C ARG A 64 9.73 5.84 -15.85
N GLN A 65 9.39 7.07 -16.21
CA GLN A 65 10.35 8.05 -16.77
C GLN A 65 11.42 8.50 -15.77
N HIS A 66 11.22 8.22 -14.48
CA HIS A 66 12.11 8.59 -13.38
C HIS A 66 12.81 7.38 -12.74
N ILE A 67 12.59 6.18 -13.26
CA ILE A 67 13.17 4.94 -12.74
C ILE A 67 14.57 4.73 -13.29
N SER A 68 15.52 4.44 -12.39
CA SER A 68 16.93 4.22 -12.73
C SER A 68 17.16 2.98 -13.58
N ASP A 69 16.39 1.91 -13.33
CA ASP A 69 16.42 0.67 -14.10
C ASP A 69 15.00 0.21 -14.49
N PRO A 70 14.49 0.66 -15.65
CA PRO A 70 13.17 0.28 -16.13
C PRO A 70 12.99 -1.21 -16.45
N THR A 71 14.07 -2.00 -16.51
CA THR A 71 13.98 -3.46 -16.74
C THR A 71 13.51 -4.21 -15.49
N ARG A 72 13.65 -3.60 -14.31
CA ARG A 72 13.21 -4.13 -13.00
C ARG A 72 11.96 -3.46 -12.47
N TYR A 73 11.29 -2.65 -13.29
CA TYR A 73 10.04 -1.97 -12.97
C TYR A 73 8.94 -2.39 -13.95
N HIS A 74 7.91 -3.03 -13.43
CA HIS A 74 6.84 -3.63 -14.22
C HIS A 74 5.49 -3.02 -13.83
N VAL A 75 4.75 -2.50 -14.80
CA VAL A 75 3.38 -2.00 -14.57
C VAL A 75 2.42 -3.08 -15.07
N VAL A 76 1.53 -3.55 -14.20
CA VAL A 76 0.48 -4.49 -14.61
C VAL A 76 -0.64 -3.70 -15.27
N MET A 77 -0.90 -4.04 -16.54
CA MET A 77 -1.94 -3.39 -17.34
C MET A 77 -3.28 -4.11 -17.27
N ASP A 78 -3.28 -5.38 -16.86
CA ASP A 78 -4.48 -6.20 -16.73
C ASP A 78 -5.42 -5.65 -15.64
N GLU A 79 -6.71 -5.86 -15.85
CA GLU A 79 -7.73 -5.63 -14.82
C GLU A 79 -7.81 -6.86 -13.93
N LEU A 80 -7.33 -6.71 -12.69
CA LEU A 80 -7.28 -7.79 -11.72
C LEU A 80 -8.45 -7.69 -10.75
N ASN A 81 -9.04 -8.83 -10.41
CA ASN A 81 -9.91 -8.92 -9.24
C ASN A 81 -9.09 -8.98 -7.93
N ASP A 82 -9.78 -8.84 -6.79
CA ASP A 82 -9.14 -8.82 -5.48
C ASP A 82 -8.33 -10.08 -5.16
N LEU A 83 -8.75 -11.26 -5.65
CA LEU A 83 -8.04 -12.51 -5.43
C LEU A 83 -6.77 -12.59 -6.28
N GLU A 84 -6.82 -12.18 -7.53
CA GLU A 84 -5.65 -12.12 -8.42
C GLU A 84 -4.62 -11.12 -7.91
N MET A 85 -5.07 -9.92 -7.55
CA MET A 85 -4.22 -8.90 -6.94
C MET A 85 -3.63 -9.43 -5.63
N GLY A 86 -4.43 -10.07 -4.78
CA GLY A 86 -3.98 -10.69 -3.53
C GLY A 86 -2.89 -11.75 -3.73
N LYS A 87 -3.00 -12.61 -4.74
CA LYS A 87 -1.97 -13.60 -5.07
C LYS A 87 -0.65 -12.96 -5.51
N ILE A 88 -0.70 -11.89 -6.29
CA ILE A 88 0.52 -11.17 -6.71
C ILE A 88 1.14 -10.44 -5.52
N LEU A 89 0.32 -9.73 -4.73
CA LEU A 89 0.78 -9.06 -3.51
C LEU A 89 1.40 -10.06 -2.53
N GLY A 90 0.78 -11.24 -2.35
CA GLY A 90 1.27 -12.34 -1.51
C GLY A 90 2.58 -12.99 -1.97
N ALA A 91 3.02 -12.72 -3.21
CA ALA A 91 4.33 -13.14 -3.72
C ALA A 91 5.41 -12.05 -3.58
N CYS A 92 5.07 -10.89 -3.00
CA CYS A 92 6.01 -9.81 -2.72
C CYS A 92 6.46 -9.83 -1.25
N GLU A 93 7.56 -9.15 -0.95
CA GLU A 93 8.09 -9.03 0.42
C GLU A 93 7.57 -7.80 1.18
N LEU A 94 7.15 -6.75 0.45
CA LEU A 94 6.64 -5.50 0.99
C LEU A 94 5.76 -4.82 -0.07
N THR A 95 4.69 -4.17 0.39
CA THR A 95 3.85 -3.29 -0.42
C THR A 95 3.99 -1.84 0.03
N ILE A 96 4.13 -0.90 -0.90
CA ILE A 96 4.14 0.54 -0.59
C ILE A 96 3.01 1.20 -1.37
N GLY A 97 2.00 1.67 -0.65
CA GLY A 97 0.72 2.03 -1.23
C GLY A 97 0.19 3.36 -0.75
N THR A 98 -0.38 4.16 -1.65
CA THR A 98 -1.19 5.33 -1.28
C THR A 98 -2.69 5.02 -1.15
N ARG A 99 -3.08 3.77 -1.39
CA ARG A 99 -4.45 3.28 -1.37
C ARG A 99 -4.57 2.28 -0.23
N LEU A 100 -5.52 2.49 0.68
CA LEU A 100 -5.68 1.62 1.84
C LEU A 100 -6.01 0.16 1.46
N HIS A 101 -6.73 -0.07 0.36
CA HIS A 101 -7.10 -1.42 -0.08
C HIS A 101 -5.88 -2.30 -0.34
N SER A 102 -4.84 -1.79 -0.99
CA SER A 102 -3.64 -2.59 -1.26
C SER A 102 -2.89 -2.95 0.03
N ALA A 103 -2.89 -2.07 1.03
CA ALA A 103 -2.31 -2.35 2.33
C ALA A 103 -3.08 -3.47 3.06
N ILE A 104 -4.41 -3.37 3.15
CA ILE A 104 -5.26 -4.39 3.79
C ILE A 104 -5.12 -5.75 3.09
N ILE A 105 -5.14 -5.76 1.75
CA ILE A 105 -5.01 -7.00 0.98
C ILE A 105 -3.63 -7.61 1.20
N SER A 106 -2.54 -6.84 1.11
CA SER A 106 -1.18 -7.34 1.35
C SER A 106 -1.07 -7.99 2.73
N MET A 107 -1.57 -7.31 3.76
CA MET A 107 -1.50 -7.79 5.15
C MET A 107 -2.32 -9.07 5.35
N ASN A 108 -3.45 -9.22 4.66
CA ASN A 108 -4.23 -10.46 4.67
C ASN A 108 -3.49 -11.64 4.04
N PHE A 109 -2.56 -11.37 3.13
CA PHE A 109 -1.64 -12.33 2.52
C PHE A 109 -0.28 -12.38 3.25
N SER A 110 -0.22 -11.92 4.51
CA SER A 110 0.98 -11.93 5.35
C SER A 110 2.14 -11.09 4.83
N ILE A 111 1.87 -10.11 3.98
CA ILE A 111 2.87 -9.19 3.45
C ILE A 111 2.73 -7.81 4.11
N PRO A 112 3.80 -7.26 4.70
CA PRO A 112 3.75 -5.94 5.31
C PRO A 112 3.47 -4.87 4.27
N ALA A 113 2.82 -3.79 4.70
CA ALA A 113 2.48 -2.69 3.81
C ALA A 113 2.71 -1.33 4.46
N ILE A 114 3.53 -0.50 3.82
CA ILE A 114 3.63 0.93 4.13
C ILE A 114 2.46 1.64 3.45
N ALA A 115 1.52 2.14 4.26
CA ALA A 115 0.39 2.93 3.79
C ALA A 115 0.72 4.41 3.87
N ILE A 116 1.08 4.99 2.73
CA ILE A 116 1.30 6.43 2.59
C ILE A 116 -0.04 7.13 2.69
N ASN A 117 -0.19 8.06 3.63
CA ASN A 117 -1.45 8.70 3.92
C ASN A 117 -1.42 10.22 3.79
N TYR A 118 -2.46 10.76 3.15
CA TYR A 118 -2.80 12.18 3.12
C TYR A 118 -3.96 12.50 4.07
N GLU A 119 -4.61 11.46 4.58
CA GLU A 119 -5.81 11.51 5.41
C GLU A 119 -5.68 10.48 6.55
N HIS A 120 -6.53 10.62 7.57
CA HIS A 120 -6.40 9.85 8.80
C HIS A 120 -6.88 8.38 8.70
N LYS A 121 -7.49 7.96 7.58
CA LYS A 121 -8.05 6.60 7.45
C LYS A 121 -6.98 5.51 7.58
N SER A 122 -5.89 5.60 6.81
CA SER A 122 -4.81 4.61 6.87
C SER A 122 -4.15 4.58 8.25
N ALA A 123 -3.93 5.76 8.86
CA ALA A 123 -3.39 5.86 10.21
C ALA A 123 -4.28 5.17 11.25
N GLY A 124 -5.58 5.38 11.20
CA GLY A 124 -6.53 4.72 12.11
C GLY A 124 -6.53 3.20 11.98
N ILE A 125 -6.52 2.68 10.76
CA ILE A 125 -6.49 1.23 10.52
C ILE A 125 -5.16 0.60 10.96
N MET A 126 -4.03 1.24 10.64
CA MET A 126 -2.72 0.74 11.09
C MET A 126 -2.57 0.79 12.61
N GLN A 127 -3.11 1.84 13.26
CA GLN A 127 -3.17 1.94 14.72
C GLN A 127 -4.01 0.81 15.33
N GLN A 128 -5.18 0.51 14.76
CA GLN A 128 -6.04 -0.58 15.21
C GLN A 128 -5.35 -1.94 15.07
N LEU A 129 -4.64 -2.16 13.97
CA LEU A 129 -3.86 -3.38 13.74
C LEU A 129 -2.66 -3.50 14.71
N GLY A 130 -2.24 -2.40 15.35
CA GLY A 130 -1.07 -2.36 16.23
C GLY A 130 0.26 -2.19 15.50
N LEU A 131 0.22 -1.62 14.28
CA LEU A 131 1.38 -1.29 13.45
C LEU A 131 1.34 0.18 12.98
N PRO A 132 1.16 1.17 13.89
CA PRO A 132 1.00 2.57 13.50
C PRO A 132 2.19 3.13 12.71
N GLU A 133 3.39 2.60 12.91
CA GLU A 133 4.59 2.96 12.15
C GLU A 133 4.49 2.62 10.66
N MET A 134 3.56 1.75 10.27
CA MET A 134 3.32 1.40 8.87
C MET A 134 2.38 2.40 8.16
N ALA A 135 1.83 3.39 8.88
CA ALA A 135 1.13 4.52 8.28
C ALA A 135 2.06 5.74 8.22
N ILE A 136 2.47 6.13 7.02
CA ILE A 136 3.46 7.19 6.82
C ILE A 136 2.82 8.40 6.15
N ASP A 137 2.94 9.56 6.79
CA ASP A 137 2.46 10.81 6.21
C ASP A 137 3.15 11.10 4.87
N ILE A 138 2.38 11.49 3.86
CA ILE A 138 2.91 11.80 2.53
C ILE A 138 4.02 12.87 2.54
N ARG A 139 4.09 13.71 3.57
CA ARG A 139 5.19 14.68 3.69
C ARG A 139 6.56 14.00 3.72
N HIS A 140 6.67 12.81 4.30
CA HIS A 140 7.89 12.00 4.28
C HIS A 140 8.25 11.48 2.88
N LEU A 141 7.24 11.25 2.05
CA LEU A 141 7.48 10.97 0.64
C LEU A 141 8.05 12.22 -0.05
N LEU A 142 7.40 13.37 0.15
CA LEU A 142 7.74 14.62 -0.54
C LEU A 142 9.09 15.21 -0.12
N ASP A 143 9.49 15.05 1.15
CA ASP A 143 10.80 15.50 1.66
C ASP A 143 11.93 14.48 1.43
N GLY A 144 11.60 13.28 0.92
CA GLY A 144 12.54 12.20 0.60
C GLY A 144 12.91 11.29 1.77
N SER A 145 12.49 11.59 3.00
CA SER A 145 12.81 10.78 4.18
C SER A 145 12.23 9.36 4.13
N LEU A 146 11.16 9.13 3.37
CA LEU A 146 10.58 7.80 3.16
C LEU A 146 11.57 6.81 2.50
N GLN A 147 12.56 7.28 1.74
CA GLN A 147 13.57 6.39 1.15
C GLN A 147 14.38 5.66 2.24
N ALA A 148 14.80 6.39 3.28
CA ALA A 148 15.51 5.81 4.42
C ALA A 148 14.60 4.87 5.21
N MET A 149 13.36 5.27 5.47
CA MET A 149 12.38 4.42 6.17
C MET A 149 12.12 3.10 5.43
N VAL A 150 12.08 3.13 4.10
CA VAL A 150 11.94 1.93 3.28
C VAL A 150 13.17 1.03 3.42
N ALA A 151 14.38 1.57 3.35
CA ALA A 151 15.60 0.80 3.58
C ALA A 151 15.60 0.14 4.97
N ASP A 152 15.24 0.89 6.02
CA ASP A 152 15.14 0.37 7.39
C ASP A 152 14.08 -0.73 7.50
N THR A 153 12.92 -0.55 6.87
CA THR A 153 11.83 -1.54 6.82
C THR A 153 12.32 -2.83 6.14
N LEU A 154 13.03 -2.70 5.01
CA LEU A 154 13.60 -3.83 4.27
C LEU A 154 14.61 -4.62 5.12
N GLY A 155 15.45 -3.93 5.90
CA GLY A 155 16.37 -4.56 6.84
C GLY A 155 15.69 -5.27 8.02
N GLN A 156 14.42 -4.98 8.29
CA GLN A 156 13.65 -5.51 9.43
C GLN A 156 12.54 -6.48 9.03
N LEU A 157 12.44 -6.86 7.74
CA LEU A 157 11.34 -7.69 7.23
C LEU A 157 11.06 -8.95 8.06
N PRO A 158 12.05 -9.76 8.49
CA PRO A 158 11.76 -10.95 9.29
C PRO A 158 11.03 -10.64 10.61
N ALA A 159 11.46 -9.59 11.31
CA ALA A 159 10.84 -9.18 12.57
C ALA A 159 9.46 -8.55 12.32
N LEU A 160 9.33 -7.76 11.26
CA LEU A 160 8.06 -7.15 10.86
C LEU A 160 7.03 -8.20 10.45
N ASN A 161 7.42 -9.22 9.71
CA ASN A 161 6.54 -10.32 9.29
C ASN A 161 6.00 -11.10 10.49
N ALA A 162 6.83 -11.37 11.50
CA ALA A 162 6.38 -12.02 12.74
C ALA A 162 5.33 -11.16 13.47
N ARG A 163 5.63 -9.86 13.66
CA ARG A 163 4.70 -8.90 14.30
C ARG A 163 3.39 -8.75 13.52
N LEU A 164 3.46 -8.69 12.20
CA LEU A 164 2.30 -8.61 11.32
C LEU A 164 1.43 -9.86 11.45
N SER A 165 2.02 -11.05 11.41
CA SER A 165 1.28 -12.30 11.54
C SER A 165 0.47 -12.35 12.83
N GLU A 166 1.09 -11.96 13.96
CA GLU A 166 0.40 -11.87 15.24
C GLU A 166 -0.72 -10.82 15.22
N ALA A 167 -0.45 -9.63 14.67
CA ALA A 167 -1.41 -8.55 14.56
C ALA A 167 -2.65 -8.94 13.75
N VAL A 168 -2.46 -9.51 12.57
CA VAL A 168 -3.54 -9.97 11.69
C VAL A 168 -4.32 -11.11 12.34
N SER A 169 -3.64 -12.05 13.02
CA SER A 169 -4.32 -13.12 13.75
C SER A 169 -5.23 -12.59 14.87
N ARG A 170 -4.75 -11.61 15.64
CA ARG A 170 -5.56 -10.96 16.69
C ARG A 170 -6.76 -10.23 16.09
N GLU A 171 -6.56 -9.47 15.02
CA GLU A 171 -7.65 -8.73 14.36
C GLU A 171 -8.73 -9.67 13.81
N ARG A 172 -8.33 -10.80 13.20
CA ARG A 172 -9.26 -11.84 12.75
C ARG A 172 -10.07 -12.42 13.91
N GLN A 173 -9.42 -12.71 15.04
CA GLN A 173 -10.10 -13.25 16.22
C GLN A 173 -11.12 -12.24 16.77
N THR A 174 -10.75 -10.97 16.89
CA THR A 174 -11.66 -9.89 17.29
C THR A 174 -12.87 -9.80 16.35
N GLY A 175 -12.62 -9.84 15.03
CA GLY A 175 -13.66 -9.86 14.01
C GLY A 175 -14.65 -11.02 14.18
N MET A 176 -14.14 -12.23 14.39
CA MET A 176 -14.96 -13.43 14.60
C MET A 176 -15.79 -13.35 15.89
N GLN A 177 -15.22 -12.82 16.98
CA GLN A 177 -15.94 -12.62 18.24
C GLN A 177 -17.08 -11.60 18.09
N MET A 178 -16.87 -10.52 17.35
CA MET A 178 -17.93 -9.54 17.06
C MET A 178 -19.07 -10.18 16.27
N VAL A 179 -18.76 -10.97 15.24
CA VAL A 179 -19.78 -11.69 14.45
C VAL A 179 -20.56 -12.66 15.33
N GLN A 180 -19.87 -13.45 16.17
CA GLN A 180 -20.51 -14.38 17.08
C GLN A 180 -21.49 -13.67 18.04
N SER A 181 -21.07 -12.56 18.64
CA SER A 181 -21.92 -11.77 19.55
C SER A 181 -23.19 -11.25 18.85
N VAL A 182 -23.09 -10.85 17.58
CA VAL A 182 -24.27 -10.42 16.80
C VAL A 182 -25.21 -11.60 16.55
N LEU A 183 -24.68 -12.77 16.20
CA LEU A 183 -25.50 -13.97 15.94
C LEU A 183 -26.23 -14.46 17.19
N GLU A 184 -25.58 -14.44 18.36
CA GLU A 184 -26.20 -14.80 19.64
C GLU A 184 -27.39 -13.90 19.96
N ARG A 185 -27.24 -12.57 19.82
CA ARG A 185 -28.33 -11.61 20.05
C ARG A 185 -29.51 -11.77 19.10
N ILE A 186 -29.26 -12.17 17.85
CA ILE A 186 -30.32 -12.47 16.88
C ILE A 186 -31.04 -13.77 17.25
N GLY A 187 -30.31 -14.77 17.77
CA GLY A 187 -30.86 -16.04 18.22
C GLY A 187 -31.75 -15.93 19.46
N GLU A 188 -31.38 -15.07 20.42
CA GLU A 188 -32.15 -14.80 21.65
C GLU A 188 -33.43 -13.98 21.41
N ALA A 189 -33.52 -13.28 20.27
CA ALA A 189 -34.70 -12.50 19.87
C ALA A 189 -35.81 -13.35 19.20
N LYS A 190 -35.68 -14.68 19.19
CA LYS A 190 -36.69 -15.66 18.75
C LYS A 190 -37.31 -16.38 19.95
#